data_AF-A0A3R7J1F4-F1
#
_entry.id   AF-A0A3R7J1F4-F1
#
_cell.length_a   1.000
_cell.length_b   1.000
_cell.length_c   1.000
_cell.angle_alpha   90.00
_cell.angle_beta   90.00
_cell.angle_gamma   90.00
#
_symmetry.space_group_name_H-M   'P 1'
#
loop_
_entity.id
_entity.type
_entity.pdbx_description
1 polymer ?
#
loop_
_entity_poly.entity_id
_entity_poly.type
_entity_poly.pdbx_seq_one_letter_code
_entity_poly.pdbx_strand_id
1 'polypeptide(L)'
;MSVTVSEPESAESRVRPGQTWRCDESAAEDLPEPWDRPYQATGIAEYARFRVAVVAVLDGVAELSVTIGNGHPRTPEPGATLDIAVETLASDPRWMEVTPDDD
;
A
#
# COMPACT_ATOMS: atom_id res chain seq x y z
N MET A 1 -36.20 -19.26 -5.10
CA MET A 1 -35.28 -18.57 -4.18
C MET A 1 -33.97 -18.43 -4.93
N SER A 2 -33.68 -17.22 -5.44
CA SER A 2 -32.44 -16.96 -6.17
C SER A 2 -31.34 -16.77 -5.14
N VAL A 3 -30.41 -17.72 -5.07
CA VAL A 3 -29.21 -17.60 -4.24
C VAL A 3 -28.28 -16.70 -5.02
N THR A 4 -28.18 -15.43 -4.64
CA THR A 4 -27.15 -14.54 -5.13
C THR A 4 -25.83 -15.08 -4.59
N VAL A 5 -25.08 -15.78 -5.43
CA VAL A 5 -23.67 -16.04 -5.16
C VAL A 5 -23.02 -14.67 -5.13
N SER A 6 -22.72 -14.16 -3.94
CA SER A 6 -21.72 -13.12 -3.81
C SER A 6 -20.41 -13.76 -4.25
N GLU A 7 -20.06 -13.59 -5.51
CA GLU A 7 -18.71 -13.87 -6.00
C GLU A 7 -17.73 -13.27 -4.98
N PRO A 8 -16.69 -14.00 -4.54
CA PRO A 8 -15.63 -13.34 -3.80
C PRO A 8 -15.13 -12.25 -4.72
N GLU A 9 -15.20 -10.99 -4.29
CA GLU A 9 -14.53 -9.92 -5.04
C GLU A 9 -13.07 -10.35 -5.13
N SER A 10 -12.67 -10.88 -6.29
CA SER A 10 -11.29 -11.32 -6.51
C SER A 10 -10.38 -10.20 -6.05
N ALA A 11 -9.24 -10.51 -5.43
CA ALA A 11 -8.28 -9.48 -5.02
C ALA A 11 -7.97 -8.49 -6.17
N GLU A 12 -8.04 -8.97 -7.40
CA GLU A 12 -7.98 -8.23 -8.67
C GLU A 12 -9.09 -7.16 -8.83
N SER A 13 -10.30 -7.41 -8.34
CA SER A 13 -11.40 -6.44 -8.33
C SER A 13 -11.21 -5.31 -7.31
N ARG A 14 -10.41 -5.57 -6.26
CA ARG A 14 -10.15 -4.65 -5.14
C ARG A 14 -9.06 -3.63 -5.47
N VAL A 15 -8.07 -4.00 -6.28
CA VAL A 15 -6.97 -3.12 -6.70
C VAL A 15 -7.24 -2.52 -8.06
N ARG A 16 -7.29 -1.19 -8.15
CA ARG A 16 -7.61 -0.45 -9.37
C ARG A 16 -6.65 0.72 -9.59
N PRO A 17 -6.34 1.05 -10.86
CA PRO A 17 -5.56 2.24 -11.16
C PRO A 17 -6.26 3.49 -10.60
N GLY A 18 -5.47 4.39 -10.04
CA GLY A 18 -5.92 5.59 -9.35
C GLY A 18 -6.13 5.44 -7.84
N GLN A 19 -6.11 4.21 -7.29
CA GLN A 19 -6.13 4.03 -5.83
C GLN A 19 -4.81 4.42 -5.19
N THR A 20 -4.90 4.93 -3.96
CA THR A 20 -3.72 5.18 -3.12
C THR A 20 -3.62 4.11 -2.06
N TRP A 21 -2.43 3.57 -1.87
CA TRP A 21 -2.13 2.59 -0.85
C TRP A 21 -0.97 3.09 0.02
N ARG A 22 -0.94 2.70 1.29
CA ARG A 22 0.20 2.92 2.19
C ARG A 22 0.80 1.59 2.58
N CYS A 23 2.13 1.54 2.61
CA CYS A 23 2.87 0.45 3.21
C CYS A 23 3.18 0.84 4.66
N ASP A 24 2.47 0.20 5.60
CA ASP A 24 2.61 0.32 7.04
C ASP A 24 3.35 -0.90 7.58
N GLU A 25 4.59 -0.70 8.00
CA GLU A 25 5.40 -1.80 8.54
C GLU A 25 5.11 -2.05 10.03
N SER A 26 4.23 -1.26 10.66
CA SER A 26 3.83 -1.46 12.06
C SER A 26 3.19 -2.83 12.30
N ALA A 27 2.54 -3.38 11.28
CA ALA A 27 1.96 -4.73 11.30
C ALA A 27 2.95 -5.84 10.90
N ALA A 28 4.20 -5.53 10.58
CA ALA A 28 5.20 -6.53 10.24
C ALA A 28 5.76 -7.18 11.52
N GLU A 29 5.72 -8.51 11.60
CA GLU A 29 6.27 -9.25 12.76
C GLU A 29 7.80 -9.15 12.89
N ASP A 30 8.50 -8.68 11.85
CA ASP A 30 9.97 -8.58 11.76
C ASP A 30 10.38 -7.12 11.52
N LEU A 31 10.28 -6.32 12.57
CA LEU A 31 10.70 -4.93 12.57
C LEU A 31 12.11 -4.82 13.14
N PRO A 32 13.16 -4.56 12.33
CA PRO A 32 14.51 -4.41 12.87
C PRO A 32 14.59 -3.14 13.72
N GLU A 33 15.06 -3.27 14.96
CA GLU A 33 15.42 -2.15 15.82
C GLU A 33 16.50 -1.27 15.19
N PRO A 34 16.55 0.06 15.48
CA PRO A 34 15.72 0.77 16.45
C PRO A 34 14.58 1.56 15.79
N TRP A 35 13.35 1.32 16.24
CA TRP A 35 12.16 2.15 16.01
C TRP A 35 12.17 3.44 16.84
N ASP A 36 13.31 3.79 17.44
CA ASP A 36 13.46 4.79 18.50
C ASP A 36 13.44 6.24 18.02
N ARG A 37 12.82 6.54 16.86
CA ARG A 37 12.43 7.91 16.56
C ARG A 37 11.01 7.94 16.00
N PRO A 38 10.12 8.79 16.56
CA PRO A 38 8.95 9.23 15.80
C PRO A 38 9.48 9.98 14.57
N TYR A 39 9.52 9.31 13.42
CA TYR A 39 10.05 9.88 12.19
C TYR A 39 8.97 10.76 11.56
N GLN A 40 8.97 12.03 11.98
CA GLN A 40 8.17 13.08 11.38
C GLN A 40 8.89 13.66 10.16
N ALA A 41 8.21 13.68 9.01
CA ALA A 41 8.47 14.71 8.00
C ALA A 41 7.36 14.91 6.96
N THR A 42 6.40 13.99 6.75
CA THR A 42 5.58 14.06 5.53
C THR A 42 4.13 13.60 5.68
N GLY A 43 3.36 14.05 6.67
CA GLY A 43 1.88 13.87 6.67
C GLY A 43 1.36 12.43 6.47
N ILE A 44 2.20 11.43 6.73
CA ILE A 44 1.87 10.00 6.68
C ILE A 44 1.76 9.52 8.13
N ALA A 45 0.82 8.62 8.40
CA ALA A 45 0.58 8.08 9.74
C ALA A 45 1.89 7.54 10.35
N GLU A 46 2.04 7.60 11.69
CA GLU A 46 3.30 7.47 12.44
C GLU A 46 4.14 6.20 12.19
N TYR A 47 3.65 5.24 11.38
CA TYR A 47 4.35 3.99 11.04
C TYR A 47 4.28 3.61 9.55
N ALA A 48 3.66 4.45 8.72
CA ALA A 48 3.65 4.25 7.28
C ALA A 48 5.04 4.61 6.70
N ARG A 49 5.62 3.68 5.95
CA ARG A 49 6.93 3.85 5.33
C ARG A 49 6.84 4.73 4.08
N PHE A 50 5.82 4.51 3.26
CA PHE A 50 5.55 5.31 2.07
C PHE A 50 4.10 5.11 1.59
N ARG A 51 3.60 6.09 0.83
CA ARG A 51 2.37 6.01 0.05
C ARG A 51 2.69 5.80 -1.42
N VAL A 52 1.82 5.05 -2.08
CA VAL A 52 1.89 4.76 -3.51
C VAL A 52 0.54 5.01 -4.17
N ALA A 53 0.56 5.35 -5.44
CA ALA A 53 -0.61 5.35 -6.31
C ALA A 53 -0.51 4.17 -7.27
N VAL A 54 -1.60 3.43 -7.46
CA VAL A 54 -1.69 2.40 -8.50
C VAL A 54 -1.77 3.10 -9.85
N VAL A 55 -0.74 2.92 -10.69
CA VAL A 55 -0.66 3.50 -12.03
C VAL A 55 -1.36 2.60 -13.03
N ALA A 56 -1.10 1.30 -12.96
CA ALA A 56 -1.68 0.30 -13.85
C ALA A 56 -1.84 -1.04 -13.12
N VAL A 57 -2.74 -1.89 -13.63
CA VAL A 57 -2.86 -3.29 -13.21
C VAL A 57 -2.85 -4.14 -14.48
N LEU A 58 -1.85 -5.02 -14.60
CA LEU A 58 -1.60 -5.84 -15.77
C LEU A 58 -1.25 -7.26 -15.32
N ASP A 59 -1.98 -8.26 -15.84
CA ASP A 59 -1.70 -9.69 -15.58
C ASP A 59 -1.58 -10.04 -14.08
N GLY A 60 -2.42 -9.45 -13.23
CA GLY A 60 -2.40 -9.67 -11.78
C GLY A 60 -1.27 -8.94 -11.03
N VAL A 61 -0.51 -8.08 -11.71
CA VAL A 61 0.54 -7.22 -11.12
C VAL A 61 0.07 -5.76 -11.12
N ALA A 62 0.17 -5.11 -9.98
CA ALA A 62 -0.07 -3.68 -9.82
C ALA A 62 1.27 -2.93 -9.98
N GLU A 63 1.31 -2.04 -10.97
CA GLU A 63 2.35 -1.03 -11.09
C GLU A 63 2.00 0.13 -10.16
N LEU A 64 2.89 0.44 -9.23
CA LEU A 64 2.71 1.44 -8.19
C LEU A 64 3.74 2.55 -8.37
N SER A 65 3.34 3.80 -8.22
CA SER A 65 4.27 4.93 -8.14
C SER A 65 4.28 5.50 -6.74
N VAL A 66 5.46 5.68 -6.16
CA VAL A 66 5.63 6.24 -4.82
C VAL A 66 5.26 7.72 -4.85
N THR A 67 4.24 8.11 -4.09
CA THR A 67 3.79 9.51 -4.02
C THR A 67 4.49 10.25 -2.89
N ILE A 68 4.65 9.60 -1.73
CA ILE A 68 5.24 10.19 -0.53
C ILE A 68 6.07 9.11 0.16
N GLY A 69 7.33 9.40 0.46
CA GLY A 69 8.18 8.53 1.28
C GLY A 69 8.51 9.17 2.63
N ASN A 70 8.67 8.36 3.67
CA ASN A 70 9.04 8.82 5.01
C ASN A 70 10.52 9.26 5.17
N GLY A 71 11.30 9.24 4.08
CA GLY A 71 12.73 9.61 4.09
C GLY A 71 13.68 8.55 4.66
N HIS A 72 13.22 7.34 4.98
CA HIS A 72 14.09 6.24 5.39
C HIS A 72 14.98 5.78 4.21
N PRO A 73 16.26 5.39 4.43
CA PRO A 73 17.19 5.06 3.34
C PRO A 73 16.79 3.84 2.51
N ARG A 74 15.89 3.01 3.02
CA ARG A 74 15.28 1.89 2.28
C ARG A 74 13.88 2.22 1.74
N THR A 75 13.43 3.46 1.89
CA THR A 75 12.19 3.94 1.27
C THR A 75 12.50 4.37 -0.14
N PRO A 76 11.76 3.84 -1.13
CA PRO A 76 11.92 4.27 -2.51
C PRO A 76 11.64 5.77 -2.64
N GLU A 77 12.37 6.42 -3.56
CA GLU A 77 12.23 7.86 -3.79
C GLU A 77 10.83 8.20 -4.33
N PRO A 78 10.27 9.38 -4.02
CA PRO A 78 9.04 9.85 -4.65
C PRO A 78 9.17 9.85 -6.18
N GLY A 79 8.20 9.25 -6.86
CA GLY A 79 8.22 9.02 -8.31
C GLY A 79 8.85 7.69 -8.74
N ALA A 80 9.46 6.93 -7.82
CA ALA A 80 9.91 5.57 -8.12
C ALA A 80 8.73 4.64 -8.40
N THR A 81 8.94 3.69 -9.31
CA THR A 81 7.96 2.67 -9.66
C THR A 81 8.24 1.38 -8.90
N LEU A 82 7.20 0.70 -8.46
CA LEU A 82 7.25 -0.60 -7.79
C LEU A 82 6.24 -1.53 -8.44
N ASP A 83 6.63 -2.77 -8.69
CA ASP A 83 5.74 -3.82 -9.17
C ASP A 83 5.43 -4.76 -8.02
N ILE A 84 4.14 -4.96 -7.73
CA ILE A 84 3.69 -5.90 -6.70
C ILE A 84 2.51 -6.72 -7.21
N ALA A 85 2.45 -8.00 -6.83
CA ALA A 85 1.27 -8.81 -7.11
C ALA A 85 0.03 -8.20 -6.43
N VAL A 86 -1.08 -8.13 -7.15
CA VAL A 86 -2.35 -7.61 -6.64
C VAL A 86 -2.81 -8.39 -5.42
N GLU A 87 -2.61 -9.71 -5.41
CA GLU A 87 -2.93 -10.56 -4.25
C GLU A 87 -2.12 -10.17 -3.01
N THR A 88 -0.83 -9.85 -3.17
CA THR A 88 0.01 -9.36 -2.08
C THR A 88 -0.48 -8.00 -1.60
N LEU A 89 -0.75 -7.07 -2.51
CA LEU A 89 -1.25 -5.74 -2.15
C LEU A 89 -2.58 -5.81 -1.38
N ALA A 90 -3.48 -6.73 -1.76
CA ALA A 90 -4.79 -6.86 -1.14
C ALA A 90 -4.82 -7.70 0.16
N SER A 91 -3.85 -8.60 0.34
CA SER A 91 -3.86 -9.60 1.44
C SER A 91 -2.80 -9.35 2.50
N ASP A 92 -1.69 -8.69 2.16
CA ASP A 92 -0.60 -8.44 3.10
C ASP A 92 -1.02 -7.30 4.06
N PRO A 93 -0.97 -7.53 5.38
CA PRO A 93 -1.45 -6.57 6.37
C PRO A 93 -0.64 -5.27 6.40
N ARG A 94 0.54 -5.26 5.78
CA ARG A 94 1.34 -4.05 5.63
C ARG A 94 0.72 -3.07 4.64
N TRP A 95 -0.12 -3.55 3.73
CA TRP A 95 -0.72 -2.71 2.72
C TRP A 95 -2.15 -2.33 3.12
N MET A 96 -2.38 -1.04 3.18
CA MET A 96 -3.70 -0.48 3.47
C MET A 96 -4.08 0.52 2.38
N GLU A 97 -5.27 0.35 1.82
CA GLU A 97 -5.88 1.36 0.96
C GLU A 97 -6.13 2.64 1.78
N VAL A 98 -5.71 3.78 1.23
CA VAL A 98 -5.94 5.10 1.81
C VAL A 98 -7.05 5.75 1.02
N THR A 99 -8.21 5.90 1.64
CA THR A 99 -9.31 6.66 1.06
C THR A 99 -9.00 8.16 1.16
N PRO A 100 -9.32 8.96 0.11
CA PRO A 100 -9.04 10.39 0.08
C PRO A 100 -9.81 11.23 1.11
N ASP A 101 -10.74 10.63 1.86
CA ASP A 101 -11.52 11.27 2.94
C ASP A 101 -10.86 11.12 4.33
N ASP A 102 -9.72 10.42 4.43
CA ASP A 102 -9.00 10.11 5.68
C ASP A 102 -7.83 11.10 5.96
N ASP A 103 -7.99 12.38 5.61
CA ASP A 103 -7.02 13.47 5.92
C ASP A 103 -7.51 14.38 7.06
#